data_AF-A0A7S1LHK4-F1
#
_entry.id   AF-A0A7S1LHK4-F1
#
_cell.length_a   1.000
_cell.length_b   1.000
_cell.length_c   1.000
_cell.angle_alpha   90.00
_cell.angle_beta   90.00
_cell.angle_gamma   90.00
#
_symmetry.space_group_name_H-M   'P 1'
#
loop_
_entity.id
_entity.type
_entity.pdbx_description
1 polymer ?
#
loop_
_entity_poly.entity_id
_entity_poly.type
_entity_poly.pdbx_seq_one_letter_code
_entity_poly.pdbx_strand_id
1 'polypeptide(L)'
;SQRLGAVPVEEAAAAIRRHLPPDAVLVGQSPAGDAQWMGLEQGADFGGLVDLAEVFRDSEGTVFSLQHEAFVLLDRRSTRAVGHDPVWDASVSVALYHKAARASPAELEGMRIQLTHEQFWPPPPSIARRCGYCIDGVCLSMYESAECTCGKPVIRGSPSCH
;
A
#
# COMPACT_ATOMS: atom_id res chain seq x y z
N SER A 1 -11.47 20.05 -25.65
CA SER A 1 -11.33 18.63 -25.29
C SER A 1 -11.90 18.44 -23.89
N GLN A 2 -13.07 17.82 -23.76
CA GLN A 2 -13.78 17.64 -22.48
C GLN A 2 -13.07 16.55 -21.65
N ARG A 3 -12.80 16.82 -20.36
CA ARG A 3 -12.35 15.79 -19.41
C ARG A 3 -13.52 14.83 -19.15
N LEU A 4 -13.60 13.74 -19.89
CA LEU A 4 -14.40 12.58 -19.52
C LEU A 4 -13.68 11.86 -18.38
N GLY A 5 -14.26 11.78 -17.18
CA GLY A 5 -13.85 10.75 -16.20
C GLY A 5 -13.64 11.16 -14.74
N ALA A 6 -13.88 12.41 -14.33
CA ALA A 6 -13.91 12.76 -12.91
C ALA A 6 -15.36 12.80 -12.42
N VAL A 7 -15.71 11.93 -11.47
CA VAL A 7 -16.97 11.99 -10.72
C VAL A 7 -16.71 12.57 -9.32
N PRO A 8 -17.69 13.25 -8.69
CA PRO A 8 -17.59 13.63 -7.30
C PRO A 8 -17.32 12.42 -6.39
N VAL A 9 -16.59 12.63 -5.30
CA VAL A 9 -16.22 11.54 -4.37
C VAL A 9 -17.45 10.89 -3.76
N GLU A 10 -18.51 11.66 -3.54
CA GLU A 10 -19.80 11.19 -3.03
C GLU A 10 -20.50 10.27 -4.03
N GLU A 11 -20.41 10.59 -5.33
CA GLU A 11 -20.97 9.75 -6.39
C GLU A 11 -20.17 8.44 -6.54
N ALA A 12 -18.83 8.52 -6.45
CA ALA A 12 -17.97 7.34 -6.44
C ALA A 12 -18.25 6.45 -5.22
N ALA A 13 -18.37 7.03 -4.03
CA ALA A 13 -18.69 6.30 -2.80
C ALA A 13 -20.08 5.66 -2.87
N ALA A 14 -21.08 6.36 -3.42
CA ALA A 14 -22.41 5.80 -3.65
C ALA A 14 -22.40 4.68 -4.69
N ALA A 15 -21.53 4.72 -5.70
CA ALA A 15 -21.32 3.61 -6.62
C ALA A 15 -20.70 2.40 -5.91
N ILE A 16 -19.66 2.60 -5.10
CA ILE A 16 -19.02 1.52 -4.32
C ILE A 16 -20.03 0.85 -3.39
N ARG A 17 -20.78 1.60 -2.58
CA ARG A 17 -21.80 1.04 -1.65
C ARG A 17 -22.86 0.21 -2.36
N ARG A 18 -23.21 0.53 -3.61
CA ARG A 18 -24.16 -0.28 -4.41
C ARG A 18 -23.59 -1.62 -4.86
N HIS A 19 -22.27 -1.74 -4.94
CA HIS A 19 -21.57 -2.95 -5.37
C HIS A 19 -20.92 -3.73 -4.23
N LEU A 20 -20.76 -3.11 -3.06
CA LEU A 20 -20.10 -3.69 -1.92
C LEU A 20 -21.13 -4.43 -1.04
N PRO A 21 -21.08 -5.76 -0.95
CA PRO A 21 -21.95 -6.46 -0.02
C PRO A 21 -21.49 -6.20 1.44
N PRO A 22 -22.40 -6.22 2.43
CA PRO A 22 -22.06 -5.90 3.82
C PRO A 22 -21.04 -6.85 4.46
N ASP A 23 -20.85 -8.05 3.92
CA ASP A 23 -19.87 -9.05 4.35
C ASP A 23 -18.57 -9.00 3.52
N ALA A 24 -18.43 -8.03 2.62
CA ALA A 24 -17.22 -7.87 1.80
C ALA A 24 -15.97 -7.66 2.65
N VAL A 25 -14.86 -8.21 2.18
CA VAL A 25 -13.53 -7.91 2.72
C VAL A 25 -12.79 -7.04 1.73
N LEU A 26 -12.43 -5.83 2.15
CA LEU A 26 -11.59 -4.92 1.38
C LEU A 26 -10.12 -5.29 1.58
N VAL A 27 -9.38 -5.43 0.48
CA VAL A 27 -7.97 -5.86 0.51
C VAL A 27 -7.10 -4.89 -0.28
N GLY A 28 -5.95 -4.53 0.28
CA GLY A 28 -5.00 -3.61 -0.33
C GLY A 28 -3.74 -3.47 0.52
N GLN A 29 -2.86 -2.52 0.18
CA GLN A 29 -1.83 -2.04 1.10
C GLN A 29 -2.34 -0.77 1.79
N SER A 30 -2.47 -0.83 3.11
CA SER A 30 -3.08 0.23 3.93
C SER A 30 -4.49 0.68 3.47
N PRO A 31 -5.43 -0.26 3.19
CA PRO A 31 -6.75 0.05 2.63
C PRO A 31 -7.66 0.87 3.57
N ALA A 32 -7.31 0.97 4.85
CA ALA A 32 -8.07 1.76 5.82
C ALA A 32 -8.10 3.26 5.46
N GLY A 33 -7.00 3.79 4.91
CA GLY A 33 -6.94 5.19 4.46
C GLY A 33 -7.88 5.46 3.29
N ASP A 34 -7.94 4.53 2.33
CA ASP A 34 -8.86 4.62 1.19
C ASP A 34 -10.32 4.53 1.65
N ALA A 35 -10.64 3.59 2.54
CA ALA A 35 -11.99 3.45 3.08
C ALA A 35 -12.44 4.71 3.83
N GLN A 36 -11.55 5.28 4.67
CA GLN A 36 -11.80 6.55 5.36
C GLN A 36 -12.02 7.70 4.38
N TRP A 37 -11.17 7.81 3.35
CA TRP A 37 -11.27 8.86 2.36
C TRP A 37 -12.59 8.80 1.57
N MET A 38 -13.08 7.58 1.31
CA MET A 38 -14.38 7.34 0.67
C MET A 38 -15.58 7.41 1.64
N GLY A 39 -15.34 7.60 2.94
CA GLY A 39 -16.36 7.63 3.99
C GLY A 39 -17.08 6.30 4.17
N LEU A 40 -16.43 5.17 3.89
CA LEU A 40 -16.99 3.83 4.06
C LEU A 40 -16.81 3.37 5.51
N GLU A 41 -17.85 2.75 6.08
CA GLU A 41 -17.85 2.29 7.47
C GLU A 41 -17.83 0.76 7.58
N GLN A 42 -16.84 0.21 8.28
CA GLN A 42 -16.78 -1.23 8.55
C GLN A 42 -17.93 -1.65 9.49
N GLY A 43 -18.59 -2.76 9.16
CA GLY A 43 -19.79 -3.26 9.84
C GLY A 43 -21.10 -2.71 9.29
N ALA A 44 -21.05 -1.62 8.50
CA ALA A 44 -22.21 -1.06 7.80
C ALA A 44 -22.10 -1.23 6.28
N ASP A 45 -20.99 -0.79 5.68
CA ASP A 45 -20.74 -0.83 4.24
C ASP A 45 -19.96 -2.08 3.80
N PHE A 46 -19.14 -2.67 4.69
CA PHE A 46 -18.35 -3.88 4.43
C PHE A 46 -17.97 -4.61 5.73
N GLY A 47 -17.57 -5.88 5.65
CA GLY A 47 -17.36 -6.74 6.83
C GLY A 47 -15.94 -6.70 7.39
N GLY A 48 -14.93 -6.54 6.53
CA GLY A 48 -13.53 -6.68 6.93
C GLY A 48 -12.53 -5.87 6.12
N LEU A 49 -11.35 -5.67 6.69
CA LEU A 49 -10.16 -5.13 6.02
C LEU A 49 -9.02 -6.14 6.15
N VAL A 50 -8.26 -6.32 5.08
CA VAL A 50 -6.99 -7.04 5.08
C VAL A 50 -5.91 -6.15 4.52
N ASP A 51 -4.95 -5.78 5.36
CA ASP A 51 -3.77 -5.03 4.95
C ASP A 51 -2.64 -5.99 4.57
N LEU A 52 -2.27 -6.02 3.30
CA LEU A 52 -1.21 -6.87 2.77
C LEU A 52 0.17 -6.49 3.34
N ALA A 53 0.37 -5.23 3.70
CA ALA A 53 1.59 -4.78 4.36
C ALA A 53 1.81 -5.47 5.72
N GLU A 54 0.72 -5.85 6.40
CA GLU A 54 0.76 -6.63 7.65
C GLU A 54 0.90 -8.13 7.36
N VAL A 55 0.19 -8.65 6.35
CA VAL A 55 0.22 -10.07 5.99
C VAL A 55 1.64 -10.53 5.64
N PHE A 56 2.35 -9.74 4.84
CA PHE A 56 3.69 -10.06 4.34
C PHE A 56 4.83 -9.38 5.09
N ARG A 57 4.55 -8.70 6.21
CA ARG A 57 5.60 -8.20 7.09
C ARG A 57 6.49 -9.36 7.55
N ASP A 58 7.81 -9.16 7.47
CA ASP A 58 8.78 -10.15 7.95
C ASP A 58 8.91 -10.15 9.48
N SER A 59 9.71 -11.07 10.03
CA SER A 59 9.95 -11.17 11.47
C SER A 59 10.66 -9.95 12.08
N GLU A 60 11.40 -9.19 11.26
CA GLU A 60 12.14 -7.99 11.68
C GLU A 60 11.29 -6.71 11.59
N GLY A 61 10.03 -6.84 11.15
CA GLY A 61 9.10 -5.72 11.01
C GLY A 61 9.23 -4.94 9.71
N THR A 62 9.97 -5.46 8.72
CA THR A 62 10.08 -4.88 7.39
C THR A 62 8.74 -4.97 6.67
N VAL A 63 8.28 -3.84 6.15
CA VAL A 63 7.13 -3.75 5.26
C VAL A 63 7.64 -3.58 3.83
N PHE A 64 7.07 -4.34 2.91
CA PHE A 64 7.42 -4.29 1.49
C PHE A 64 6.42 -3.43 0.72
N SER A 65 6.83 -2.85 -0.41
CA SER A 65 5.89 -2.17 -1.29
C SER A 65 5.04 -3.19 -2.07
N LEU A 66 3.80 -2.84 -2.42
CA LEU A 66 2.94 -3.67 -3.27
C LEU A 66 3.62 -4.12 -4.57
N GLN A 67 4.43 -3.23 -5.18
CA GLN A 67 5.17 -3.57 -6.41
C GLN A 67 6.24 -4.63 -6.17
N HIS A 68 6.91 -4.59 -5.01
CA HIS A 68 7.89 -5.61 -4.61
C HIS A 68 7.19 -6.93 -4.35
N GLU A 69 6.09 -6.93 -3.59
CA GLU A 69 5.29 -8.12 -3.32
C GLU A 69 4.77 -8.77 -4.61
N ALA A 70 4.19 -7.97 -5.51
CA ALA A 70 3.69 -8.45 -6.79
C ALA A 70 4.80 -9.01 -7.69
N PHE A 71 5.96 -8.36 -7.72
CA PHE A 71 7.09 -8.85 -8.50
C PHE A 71 7.62 -10.18 -7.94
N VAL A 72 7.91 -10.25 -6.65
CA VAL A 72 8.56 -11.42 -6.05
C VAL A 72 7.61 -12.62 -5.95
N LEU A 73 6.35 -12.40 -5.54
CA LEU A 73 5.42 -13.48 -5.22
C LEU A 73 4.51 -13.89 -6.37
N LEU A 74 4.31 -13.01 -7.37
CA LEU A 74 3.44 -13.25 -8.52
C LEU A 74 4.16 -13.13 -9.87
N ASP A 75 5.44 -12.74 -9.91
CA ASP A 75 6.17 -12.40 -11.14
C ASP A 75 5.44 -11.36 -12.00
N ARG A 76 4.81 -10.37 -11.35
CA ARG A 76 4.07 -9.29 -12.02
C ARG A 76 4.74 -7.96 -11.80
N ARG A 77 4.94 -7.22 -12.89
CA ARG A 77 5.43 -5.84 -12.88
C ARG A 77 4.34 -4.92 -13.41
N SER A 78 4.23 -3.73 -12.82
CA SER A 78 3.41 -2.67 -13.42
C SER A 78 4.00 -2.31 -14.77
N THR A 79 3.14 -2.17 -15.78
CA THR A 79 3.53 -1.76 -17.14
C THR A 79 3.68 -0.24 -17.26
N ARG A 80 3.25 0.53 -16.25
CA ARG A 80 3.44 1.97 -16.21
C ARG A 80 4.85 2.31 -15.74
N ALA A 81 5.63 2.89 -16.65
CA ALA A 81 6.95 3.43 -16.35
C ALA A 81 6.91 4.64 -15.39
N VAL A 82 5.79 5.36 -15.35
CA VAL A 82 5.58 6.54 -14.49
C VAL A 82 4.16 6.52 -13.93
N GLY A 83 4.03 6.66 -12.61
CA GLY A 83 2.76 6.76 -11.89
C GLY A 83 2.13 5.41 -11.51
N HIS A 84 1.26 5.44 -10.51
CA HIS A 84 0.48 4.28 -10.06
C HIS A 84 -0.66 3.95 -11.03
N ASP A 85 -1.06 2.68 -11.06
CA ASP A 85 -2.25 2.22 -11.77
C ASP A 85 -3.19 1.60 -10.73
N PRO A 86 -4.25 2.32 -10.31
CA PRO A 86 -5.12 1.83 -9.25
C PRO A 86 -5.86 0.53 -9.63
N VAL A 87 -6.09 0.29 -10.93
CA VAL A 87 -6.71 -0.94 -11.40
C VAL A 87 -5.73 -2.10 -11.29
N TRP A 88 -4.49 -1.89 -11.71
CA TRP A 88 -3.44 -2.90 -11.55
C TRP A 88 -3.17 -3.19 -10.08
N ASP A 89 -3.02 -2.15 -9.26
CA ASP A 89 -2.77 -2.22 -7.81
C ASP A 89 -3.88 -3.05 -7.14
N ALA A 90 -5.15 -2.74 -7.38
CA ALA A 90 -6.27 -3.53 -6.86
C ALA A 90 -6.23 -4.99 -7.34
N SER A 91 -5.92 -5.25 -8.61
CA SER A 91 -5.88 -6.61 -9.15
C SER A 91 -4.77 -7.46 -8.52
N VAL A 92 -3.58 -6.88 -8.30
CA VAL A 92 -2.47 -7.60 -7.68
C VAL A 92 -2.70 -7.76 -6.18
N SER A 93 -3.34 -6.81 -5.50
CA SER A 93 -3.75 -6.96 -4.11
C SER A 93 -4.70 -8.15 -3.91
N VAL A 94 -5.73 -8.28 -4.76
CA VAL A 94 -6.64 -9.44 -4.71
C VAL A 94 -5.91 -10.76 -5.02
N ALA A 95 -4.99 -10.76 -5.99
CA ALA A 95 -4.22 -11.95 -6.32
C ALA A 95 -3.27 -12.37 -5.18
N LEU A 96 -2.58 -11.41 -4.55
CA LEU A 96 -1.72 -11.64 -3.38
C LEU A 96 -2.53 -12.16 -2.20
N TYR A 97 -3.70 -11.56 -1.94
CA TYR A 97 -4.63 -12.03 -0.91
C TYR A 97 -5.02 -13.49 -1.12
N HIS A 98 -5.46 -13.86 -2.32
CA HIS A 98 -5.83 -15.24 -2.61
C HIS A 98 -4.65 -16.21 -2.48
N LYS A 99 -3.45 -15.78 -2.85
CA LYS A 99 -2.22 -16.57 -2.67
C LYS A 99 -1.95 -16.81 -1.18
N ALA A 100 -2.03 -15.77 -0.35
CA ALA A 100 -1.83 -15.87 1.10
C ALA A 100 -2.93 -16.69 1.79
N ALA A 101 -4.20 -16.45 1.45
CA ALA A 101 -5.36 -17.12 2.06
C ALA A 101 -5.41 -18.63 1.80
N ARG A 102 -4.73 -19.09 0.74
CA ARG A 102 -4.62 -20.53 0.39
C ARG A 102 -3.35 -21.17 0.93
N ALA A 103 -2.41 -20.37 1.43
CA ALA A 103 -1.14 -20.85 1.94
C ALA A 103 -1.31 -21.42 3.36
N SER A 104 -0.59 -22.50 3.65
CA SER A 104 -0.33 -22.92 5.02
C SER A 104 0.54 -21.88 5.75
N PRO A 105 0.57 -21.89 7.09
CA PRO A 105 1.45 -20.99 7.85
C PRO A 105 2.92 -21.08 7.43
N ALA A 106 3.43 -22.27 7.11
CA ALA A 106 4.80 -22.48 6.66
C ALA A 106 5.04 -21.88 5.26
N GLU A 107 4.08 -22.00 4.35
CA GLU A 107 4.18 -21.39 3.02
C GLU A 107 4.13 -19.86 3.11
N LEU A 108 3.27 -19.31 3.97
CA LEU A 108 3.20 -17.86 4.18
C LEU A 108 4.51 -17.31 4.75
N GLU A 109 5.13 -18.03 5.69
CA GLU A 109 6.46 -17.67 6.19
C GLU A 109 7.53 -17.78 5.09
N GLY A 110 7.47 -18.82 4.26
CA GLY A 110 8.32 -18.95 3.08
C GLY A 110 8.20 -17.75 2.13
N MET A 111 6.99 -17.21 1.94
CA MET A 111 6.79 -15.99 1.13
C MET A 111 7.46 -14.77 1.77
N ARG A 112 7.37 -14.58 3.09
CA ARG A 112 8.04 -13.49 3.80
C ARG A 112 9.56 -13.57 3.67
N ILE A 113 10.12 -14.77 3.83
CA ILE A 113 11.56 -15.03 3.61
C ILE A 113 11.95 -14.77 2.15
N GLN A 114 11.10 -15.14 1.19
CA GLN A 114 11.38 -14.89 -0.23
C GLN A 114 11.48 -13.39 -0.54
N LEU A 115 10.67 -12.55 0.12
CA LEU A 115 10.70 -11.09 -0.05
C LEU A 115 12.00 -10.43 0.44
N THR A 116 12.75 -11.09 1.33
CA THR A 116 14.05 -10.61 1.85
C THR A 116 15.25 -11.19 1.12
N HIS A 117 15.04 -12.12 0.18
CA HIS A 117 16.12 -12.81 -0.52
C HIS A 117 17.02 -11.82 -1.27
N GLU A 118 18.34 -12.01 -1.20
CA GLU A 118 19.37 -11.11 -1.73
C GLU A 118 19.18 -10.76 -3.21
N GLN A 119 18.73 -11.72 -4.02
CA GLN A 119 18.45 -11.51 -5.45
C GLN A 119 17.41 -10.40 -5.74
N PHE A 120 16.56 -10.07 -4.75
CA PHE A 120 15.53 -9.03 -4.85
C PHE A 120 15.88 -7.80 -4.00
N TRP A 121 17.07 -7.75 -3.40
CA TRP A 121 17.50 -6.71 -2.46
C TRP A 121 18.72 -5.92 -3.00
N PRO A 122 18.80 -4.59 -2.77
CA PRO A 122 17.80 -3.75 -2.13
C PRO A 122 16.61 -3.44 -3.04
N PRO A 123 15.40 -3.23 -2.48
CA PRO A 123 14.25 -2.82 -3.25
C PRO A 123 14.51 -1.44 -3.89
N PRO A 124 13.78 -1.10 -4.96
CA PRO A 124 13.84 0.24 -5.54
C PRO A 124 13.63 1.32 -4.46
N PRO A 125 14.38 2.44 -4.50
CA PRO A 125 14.24 3.49 -3.52
C PRO A 125 12.81 4.06 -3.51
N SER A 126 12.32 4.41 -2.31
CA SER A 126 11.02 5.06 -2.15
C SER A 126 10.93 6.38 -2.92
N ILE A 127 9.72 6.91 -3.15
CA ILE A 127 9.56 8.25 -3.75
C ILE A 127 10.32 9.31 -2.93
N ALA A 128 10.19 9.27 -1.60
CA ALA A 128 10.92 10.17 -0.71
C ALA A 128 12.42 10.14 -1.01
N ARG A 129 13.04 8.94 -1.04
CA ARG A 129 14.47 8.81 -1.30
C ARG A 129 14.86 9.21 -2.73
N ARG A 130 14.03 8.93 -3.73
CA ARG A 130 14.27 9.34 -5.14
C ARG A 130 14.23 10.85 -5.33
N CYS A 131 13.42 11.55 -4.53
CA CYS A 131 13.27 13.00 -4.59
C CYS A 131 14.17 13.72 -3.56
N GLY A 132 15.16 13.05 -2.95
CA GLY A 132 16.00 13.68 -1.93
C GLY A 132 15.21 14.18 -0.72
N TYR A 133 14.14 13.46 -0.36
CA TYR A 133 13.23 13.73 0.73
C TYR A 133 12.50 15.09 0.67
N CYS A 134 12.48 15.73 -0.50
CA CYS A 134 11.80 17.00 -0.71
C CYS A 134 11.12 17.04 -2.09
N ILE A 135 9.83 17.41 -2.12
CA ILE A 135 9.12 17.70 -3.38
C ILE A 135 8.48 19.08 -3.23
N ASP A 136 8.85 20.03 -4.10
CA ASP A 136 8.30 21.39 -4.12
C ASP A 136 8.35 22.10 -2.75
N GLY A 137 9.43 21.87 -1.98
CA GLY A 137 9.59 22.42 -0.62
C GLY A 137 8.85 21.65 0.48
N VAL A 138 8.13 20.59 0.13
CA VAL A 138 7.46 19.70 1.07
C VAL A 138 8.42 18.60 1.51
N CYS A 139 8.73 18.56 2.81
CA CYS A 139 9.51 17.51 3.45
C CYS A 139 8.77 16.17 3.46
N LEU A 140 9.46 15.11 3.05
CA LEU A 140 8.96 13.73 2.97
C LEU A 140 9.62 12.78 3.99
N SER A 141 10.37 13.33 4.94
CA SER A 141 11.25 12.60 5.87
C SER A 141 10.53 12.08 7.12
N MET A 142 9.24 11.72 6.98
CA MET A 142 8.35 11.28 8.07
C MET A 142 8.94 10.14 8.91
N TYR A 143 9.79 9.31 8.31
CA TYR A 143 10.43 8.15 8.93
C TYR A 143 11.95 8.27 9.04
N GLU A 144 12.55 9.33 8.48
CA GLU A 144 14.01 9.50 8.36
C GLU A 144 14.39 10.88 8.89
N SER A 145 14.59 10.99 10.21
CA SER A 145 14.87 12.28 10.85
C SER A 145 16.14 12.95 10.35
N ALA A 146 17.14 12.17 9.92
CA ALA A 146 18.39 12.67 9.36
C ALA A 146 18.21 13.50 8.08
N GLU A 147 17.13 13.26 7.34
CA GLU A 147 16.84 13.89 6.05
C GLU A 147 15.73 14.96 6.18
N CYS A 148 15.34 15.30 7.41
CA CYS A 148 14.24 16.23 7.64
C CYS A 148 14.63 17.70 7.44
N THR A 149 13.71 18.48 6.89
CA THR A 149 13.91 19.92 6.61
C THR A 149 12.79 20.81 7.18
N CYS A 150 11.82 20.25 7.93
CA CYS A 150 10.57 20.94 8.26
C CYS A 150 10.21 21.07 9.75
N GLY A 151 11.03 20.58 10.68
CA GLY A 151 10.75 20.75 12.12
C GLY A 151 9.65 19.84 12.72
N LYS A 152 8.99 18.97 11.94
CA LYS A 152 7.83 18.18 12.40
C LYS A 152 8.22 16.88 13.12
N PRO A 153 7.35 16.30 13.98
CA PRO A 153 7.60 15.00 14.59
C PRO A 153 7.71 13.87 13.56
N VAL A 154 8.71 12.99 13.72
CA VAL A 154 8.85 11.74 12.94
C VAL A 154 8.21 10.56 13.69
N ILE A 155 7.74 9.55 12.98
CA ILE A 155 7.01 8.41 13.58
C ILE A 155 7.95 7.46 14.36
N ARG A 156 9.25 7.38 14.00
CA ARG A 156 10.21 6.53 14.73
C ARG A 156 10.95 7.31 15.82
N GLY A 157 10.37 7.33 17.02
CA GLY A 157 11.06 7.31 18.33
C GLY A 157 12.24 8.25 18.61
N SER A 158 12.46 9.33 17.85
CA SER A 158 13.55 10.28 18.07
C SER A 158 13.06 11.71 17.83
N PRO A 159 13.72 12.71 18.45
CA PRO A 159 13.10 14.00 18.71
C PRO A 159 12.71 14.67 17.40
N SER A 160 11.62 15.41 17.47
CA SER A 160 11.10 16.32 16.45
C SER A 160 12.21 16.90 15.58
N CYS A 161 11.97 16.99 14.26
CA CYS A 161 12.96 17.50 13.33
C CYS A 161 13.59 18.81 13.83
N HIS A 162 14.89 18.95 13.61
CA HIS A 162 15.62 20.20 13.80
C HIS A 162 15.58 21.05 12.54
#